data_AF-R4UIW0-F1
#
_entry.id   AF-R4UIW0-F1
#
_cell.length_a   1.000
_cell.length_b   1.000
_cell.length_c   1.000
_cell.angle_alpha   90.00
_cell.angle_beta   90.00
_cell.angle_gamma   90.00
#
_symmetry.space_group_name_H-M   'P 1'
#
loop_
_entity.id
_entity.type
_entity.pdbx_description
1 polymer ?
#
loop_
_entity_poly.entity_id
_entity_poly.type
_entity_poly.pdbx_seq_one_letter_code
_entity_poly.pdbx_strand_id
1 'polypeptide(L)'
;MFLGSNNFTFILIAVLFLFHLIFIFYIWLMYRNIIMPTEFHNNNSNNKMQAIEIGEKYLLQNNITALELKYNLKNYSIDKIYQNKILLINDLSVNNVNLSLTGLGLDYVLGKVFFGSELFKKNSTIKSIRFWLFQAPKLFLFLFYFFILLNIIFVVVVNLKPSILDNEIINIINKYQLFSLFPILMGGLYLVCLAMSPKLKENLENLYESKMKKFVREEFPDFFGDWLNARLYARSNRFTYLVGYNFIFKHNYKYTGPFGL
;
A
#
# COMPACT_ATOMS: atom_id res chain seq x y z
N MET A 1 15.18 -36.73 -7.75
CA MET A 1 15.10 -35.99 -9.04
C MET A 1 13.65 -35.62 -9.36
N PHE A 2 12.95 -34.92 -8.44
CA PHE A 2 11.53 -34.54 -8.58
C PHE A 2 11.34 -33.07 -8.98
N LEU A 3 12.35 -32.23 -8.77
CA LEU A 3 12.37 -30.79 -9.06
C LEU A 3 12.64 -30.43 -10.53
N GLY A 4 12.52 -31.39 -11.46
CA GLY A 4 12.97 -31.21 -12.85
C GLY A 4 11.98 -31.68 -13.93
N SER A 5 10.75 -32.05 -13.57
CA SER A 5 9.72 -32.30 -14.58
C SER A 5 8.94 -31.01 -14.83
N ASN A 6 8.72 -30.65 -16.10
CA ASN A 6 7.95 -29.46 -16.47
C ASN A 6 6.58 -29.46 -15.75
N ASN A 7 5.96 -30.64 -15.62
CA ASN A 7 4.68 -30.83 -14.94
C ASN A 7 4.70 -30.41 -13.47
N PHE A 8 5.74 -30.79 -12.69
CA PHE A 8 5.84 -30.39 -11.28
C PHE A 8 5.92 -28.88 -11.13
N THR A 9 6.70 -28.23 -11.99
CA THR A 9 6.91 -26.79 -11.94
C THR A 9 5.66 -26.00 -12.35
N PHE A 10 4.92 -26.48 -13.37
CA PHE A 10 3.61 -25.94 -13.72
C PHE A 10 2.58 -26.10 -12.59
N ILE A 11 2.56 -27.26 -11.91
CA ILE A 11 1.69 -27.48 -10.74
C ILE A 11 2.03 -26.46 -9.65
N LEU A 12 3.32 -26.23 -9.36
CA LEU A 12 3.71 -25.28 -8.33
C LEU A 12 3.32 -23.83 -8.67
N ILE A 13 3.49 -23.42 -9.93
CA ILE A 13 3.02 -22.11 -10.42
C ILE A 13 1.49 -22.00 -10.28
N ALA A 14 0.75 -23.06 -10.64
CA ALA A 14 -0.71 -23.09 -10.52
C ALA A 14 -1.16 -22.99 -9.05
N VAL A 15 -0.46 -23.67 -8.13
CA VAL A 15 -0.71 -23.57 -6.68
C VAL A 15 -0.45 -22.15 -6.17
N LEU A 16 0.66 -21.51 -6.57
CA LEU A 16 0.95 -20.12 -6.20
C LEU A 16 -0.13 -19.15 -6.72
N PHE A 17 -0.61 -19.38 -7.95
CA PHE A 17 -1.72 -18.62 -8.52
C PHE A 17 -3.03 -18.84 -7.77
N LEU A 18 -3.33 -20.07 -7.34
CA LEU A 18 -4.51 -20.37 -6.52
C LEU A 18 -4.44 -19.66 -5.16
N PHE A 19 -3.28 -19.70 -4.48
CA PHE A 19 -3.07 -18.95 -3.24
C PHE A 19 -3.28 -17.45 -3.43
N HIS A 20 -2.80 -16.91 -4.55
CA HIS A 20 -3.04 -15.51 -4.92
C HIS A 20 -4.55 -15.21 -5.05
N LEU A 21 -5.33 -16.06 -5.72
CA LEU A 21 -6.78 -15.90 -5.85
C LEU A 21 -7.52 -16.00 -4.50
N ILE A 22 -7.16 -16.99 -3.66
CA ILE A 22 -7.72 -17.14 -2.30
C ILE A 22 -7.46 -15.87 -1.49
N PHE A 23 -6.26 -15.32 -1.60
CA PHE A 23 -5.89 -14.12 -0.90
C PHE A 23 -6.65 -12.88 -1.40
N ILE A 24 -6.87 -12.74 -2.72
CA ILE A 24 -7.74 -11.70 -3.28
C ILE A 24 -9.16 -11.83 -2.71
N PHE A 25 -9.70 -13.03 -2.68
CA PHE A 25 -11.04 -13.30 -2.17
C PHE A 25 -11.15 -12.96 -0.68
N TYR A 26 -10.15 -13.32 0.12
CA TYR A 26 -10.04 -12.95 1.52
C TYR A 26 -10.04 -11.41 1.70
N ILE A 27 -9.21 -10.70 0.93
CA ILE A 27 -9.16 -9.24 0.95
C ILE A 27 -10.53 -8.64 0.58
N TRP A 28 -11.19 -9.16 -0.46
CA TRP A 28 -12.51 -8.71 -0.87
C TRP A 28 -13.56 -8.89 0.25
N LEU A 29 -13.58 -10.04 0.92
CA LEU A 29 -14.46 -10.29 2.07
C LEU A 29 -14.20 -9.32 3.23
N MET A 30 -12.94 -9.15 3.60
CA MET A 30 -12.55 -8.23 4.66
C MET A 30 -12.99 -6.80 4.38
N TYR A 31 -12.87 -6.34 3.12
CA TYR A 31 -13.30 -5.01 2.73
C TYR A 31 -14.81 -4.82 2.78
N ARG A 32 -15.59 -5.83 2.36
CA ARG A 32 -17.06 -5.76 2.40
C ARG A 32 -17.59 -5.53 3.83
N ASN A 33 -16.83 -5.98 4.82
CA ASN A 33 -17.18 -5.88 6.24
C ASN A 33 -16.69 -4.59 6.90
N ILE A 34 -16.03 -3.67 6.17
CA ILE A 34 -15.67 -2.36 6.71
C ILE A 34 -16.93 -1.52 6.86
N ILE A 35 -17.37 -1.36 8.10
CA ILE A 35 -18.46 -0.47 8.45
C ILE A 35 -17.92 0.95 8.36
N MET A 36 -18.47 1.78 7.45
CA MET A 36 -18.22 3.22 7.48
C MET A 36 -18.82 3.76 8.78
N PRO A 37 -18.03 4.41 9.65
CA PRO A 37 -18.61 5.16 10.74
C PRO A 37 -19.44 6.29 10.13
N THR A 38 -20.71 6.35 10.51
CA THR A 38 -21.56 7.50 10.23
C THR A 38 -20.92 8.70 10.93
N GLU A 39 -20.32 9.62 10.17
CA GLU A 39 -19.93 10.90 10.74
C GLU A 39 -21.20 11.61 11.20
N PHE A 40 -21.16 12.14 12.42
CA PHE A 40 -22.23 12.99 12.91
C PHE A 40 -22.29 14.22 12.00
N HIS A 41 -23.33 14.28 11.15
CA HIS A 41 -23.65 15.46 10.36
C HIS A 41 -23.80 16.65 11.29
N ASN A 42 -22.82 17.55 11.30
CA ASN A 42 -23.00 18.98 11.58
C ASN A 42 -21.68 19.71 11.33
N ASN A 43 -21.44 20.11 10.07
CA ASN A 43 -21.00 21.45 9.70
C ASN A 43 -20.53 21.48 8.23
N ASN A 44 -21.33 22.12 7.38
CA ASN A 44 -20.87 22.64 6.09
C ASN A 44 -20.01 23.87 6.37
N SER A 45 -18.70 23.69 6.48
CA SER A 45 -17.75 24.80 6.40
C SER A 45 -16.70 24.51 5.34
N ASN A 46 -15.94 25.53 4.93
CA ASN A 46 -14.89 25.47 3.90
C ASN A 46 -13.70 24.59 4.37
N ASN A 47 -13.93 23.28 4.57
CA ASN A 47 -13.02 22.32 5.21
C ASN A 47 -11.72 22.09 4.42
N LYS A 48 -11.62 22.57 3.17
CA LYS A 48 -10.40 22.44 2.38
C LYS A 48 -9.30 23.21 3.06
N MET A 49 -9.38 24.54 3.15
CA MET A 49 -8.33 25.46 3.63
C MET A 49 -7.73 25.05 4.99
N GLN A 50 -8.58 24.55 5.89
CA GLN A 50 -8.18 24.06 7.22
C GLN A 50 -7.23 22.83 7.18
N ALA A 51 -7.30 21.96 6.16
CA ALA A 51 -6.43 20.78 6.09
C ALA A 51 -4.96 21.12 5.79
N ILE A 52 -4.71 22.12 4.92
CA ILE A 52 -3.35 22.63 4.70
C ILE A 52 -2.89 23.36 5.95
N GLU A 53 -3.72 24.20 6.58
CA GLU A 53 -3.35 24.91 7.81
C GLU A 53 -2.91 23.94 8.94
N ILE A 54 -3.63 22.83 9.13
CA ILE A 54 -3.24 21.78 10.08
C ILE A 54 -1.89 21.17 9.70
N GLY A 55 -1.68 20.89 8.41
CA GLY A 55 -0.41 20.38 7.92
C GLY A 55 0.74 21.36 8.11
N GLU A 56 0.52 22.64 7.83
CA GLU A 56 1.50 23.71 7.99
C GLU A 56 1.90 23.88 9.46
N LYS A 57 0.94 23.88 10.39
CA LYS A 57 1.22 23.88 11.84
C LYS A 57 2.13 22.72 12.23
N TYR A 58 1.86 21.51 11.74
CA TYR A 58 2.71 20.35 12.01
C TYR A 58 4.13 20.54 11.45
N LEU A 59 4.26 21.01 10.21
CA LEU A 59 5.56 21.23 9.57
C LEU A 59 6.37 22.31 10.30
N LEU A 60 5.72 23.40 10.70
CA LEU A 60 6.33 24.49 11.47
C LEU A 60 6.84 24.00 12.83
N GLN A 61 6.01 23.29 13.61
CA GLN A 61 6.42 22.74 14.91
C GLN A 61 7.57 21.73 14.79
N ASN A 62 7.71 21.08 13.63
CA ASN A 62 8.78 20.14 13.33
C ASN A 62 9.97 20.76 12.58
N ASN A 63 10.02 22.09 12.43
CA ASN A 63 11.04 22.85 11.72
C ASN A 63 11.28 22.38 10.28
N ILE A 64 10.21 22.10 9.53
CA ILE A 64 10.25 21.64 8.14
C ILE A 64 9.75 22.76 7.22
N THR A 65 10.67 23.56 6.68
CA THR A 65 10.33 24.75 5.87
C THR A 65 10.41 24.52 4.36
N ALA A 66 11.15 23.50 3.92
CA ALA A 66 11.41 23.24 2.50
C ALA A 66 10.40 22.28 1.84
N LEU A 67 9.30 21.97 2.53
CA LEU A 67 8.26 21.06 2.05
C LEU A 67 6.96 21.84 1.84
N GLU A 68 6.45 21.82 0.62
CA GLU A 68 5.25 22.56 0.22
C GLU A 68 4.03 21.63 0.28
N LEU A 69 2.93 22.09 0.90
CA LEU A 69 1.66 21.36 0.93
C LEU A 69 0.78 21.82 -0.22
N LYS A 70 0.28 20.87 -1.03
CA LYS A 70 -0.66 21.16 -2.12
C LYS A 70 -1.89 20.28 -2.03
N TYR A 71 -3.04 20.87 -2.30
CA TYR A 71 -4.25 20.08 -2.53
C TYR A 71 -4.15 19.31 -3.83
N ASN A 72 -4.68 18.09 -3.79
CA ASN A 72 -4.95 17.33 -4.99
C ASN A 72 -6.40 16.89 -5.05
N LEU A 73 -7.06 17.23 -6.16
CA LEU A 73 -8.43 16.80 -6.45
C LEU A 73 -8.48 15.32 -6.88
N LYS A 74 -7.34 14.75 -7.28
CA LYS A 74 -7.23 13.32 -7.60
C LYS A 74 -6.76 12.55 -6.36
N ASN A 75 -7.43 11.46 -6.06
CA ASN A 75 -7.11 10.56 -4.96
C ASN A 75 -5.79 9.80 -5.23
N TYR A 76 -4.66 10.30 -4.71
CA TYR A 76 -3.38 9.58 -4.78
C TYR A 76 -3.22 8.58 -3.65
N SER A 77 -2.67 7.41 -3.98
CA SER A 77 -2.19 6.42 -3.01
C SER A 77 -1.00 6.96 -2.20
N ILE A 78 -0.76 6.42 -1.01
CA ILE A 78 0.20 7.01 -0.07
C ILE A 78 1.64 7.04 -0.58
N ASP A 79 1.96 6.10 -1.45
CA ASP A 79 3.25 5.96 -2.11
C ASP A 79 3.58 7.11 -3.07
N LYS A 80 2.59 7.92 -3.47
CA LYS A 80 2.72 9.08 -4.38
C LYS A 80 2.51 10.43 -3.70
N ILE A 81 2.26 10.46 -2.39
CA ILE A 81 2.00 11.71 -1.65
C ILE A 81 3.19 12.65 -1.66
N TYR A 82 4.40 12.10 -1.62
CA TYR A 82 5.62 12.88 -1.62
C TYR A 82 6.31 12.79 -2.98
N GLN A 83 6.39 13.91 -3.69
CA GLN A 83 7.10 14.05 -4.96
C GLN A 83 7.78 15.42 -5.03
N ASN A 84 9.08 15.44 -5.33
CA ASN A 84 9.83 16.69 -5.59
C ASN A 84 9.64 17.78 -4.51
N LYS A 85 9.70 17.41 -3.22
CA LYS A 85 9.47 18.30 -2.07
C LYS A 85 8.04 18.84 -1.91
N ILE A 86 7.09 18.34 -2.69
CA ILE A 86 5.67 18.63 -2.58
C ILE A 86 5.00 17.46 -1.85
N LEU A 87 4.18 17.79 -0.85
CA LEU A 87 3.30 16.85 -0.17
C LEU A 87 1.86 17.11 -0.59
N LEU A 88 1.26 16.09 -1.22
CA LEU A 88 -0.09 16.14 -1.72
C LEU A 88 -1.09 15.72 -0.64
N ILE A 89 -2.00 16.61 -0.27
CA ILE A 89 -3.16 16.31 0.56
C ILE A 89 -4.36 16.11 -0.38
N ASN A 90 -4.93 14.90 -0.39
CA ASN A 90 -6.12 14.63 -1.19
C ASN A 90 -7.33 15.35 -0.59
N ASP A 91 -8.32 15.65 -1.43
CA ASP A 91 -9.63 16.15 -0.99
C ASP A 91 -10.21 15.26 0.13
N LEU A 92 -10.89 15.84 1.12
CA LEU A 92 -11.55 15.10 2.20
C LEU A 92 -12.91 14.55 1.78
N SER A 93 -13.42 14.92 0.59
CA SER A 93 -14.68 14.41 0.06
C SER A 93 -14.59 12.93 -0.37
N VAL A 94 -15.57 12.12 0.03
CA VAL A 94 -15.79 10.73 -0.43
C VAL A 94 -17.28 10.55 -0.73
N ASN A 95 -17.65 10.15 -1.95
CA ASN A 95 -19.05 9.89 -2.36
C ASN A 95 -20.04 10.99 -1.92
N ASN A 96 -19.71 12.26 -2.16
CA ASN A 96 -20.50 13.44 -1.75
C ASN A 96 -20.61 13.66 -0.21
N VAL A 97 -19.93 12.86 0.61
CA VAL A 97 -19.75 13.08 2.04
C VAL A 97 -18.41 13.79 2.24
N ASN A 98 -18.45 14.98 2.83
CA ASN A 98 -17.25 15.70 3.22
C ASN A 98 -16.85 15.22 4.61
N LEU A 99 -15.69 14.57 4.73
CA LEU A 99 -15.14 14.28 6.05
C LEU A 99 -14.96 15.62 6.80
N SER A 100 -15.52 15.73 8.01
CA SER A 100 -15.18 16.85 8.87
C SER A 100 -13.70 16.77 9.25
N LEU A 101 -13.06 17.92 9.49
CA LEU A 101 -11.69 17.97 10.02
C LEU A 101 -11.64 17.66 11.52
N THR A 102 -12.39 16.63 11.91
CA THR A 102 -12.43 16.05 13.25
C THR A 102 -12.31 14.54 13.11
N GLY A 103 -11.90 13.86 14.17
CA GLY A 103 -11.77 12.39 14.17
C GLY A 103 -10.98 11.86 12.98
N LEU A 104 -11.68 11.17 12.05
CA LEU A 104 -11.07 10.50 10.89
C LEU A 104 -10.50 11.47 9.85
N GLY A 105 -11.12 12.62 9.62
CA GLY A 105 -10.57 13.62 8.69
C GLY A 105 -9.27 14.23 9.22
N LEU A 106 -9.23 14.54 10.52
CA LEU A 106 -8.01 15.00 11.18
C LEU A 106 -6.92 13.90 11.17
N ASP A 107 -7.29 12.66 11.50
CA ASP A 107 -6.35 11.53 11.49
C ASP A 107 -5.78 11.25 10.10
N TYR A 108 -6.61 11.36 9.07
CA TYR A 108 -6.20 11.23 7.69
C TYR A 108 -5.15 12.28 7.32
N VAL A 109 -5.45 13.57 7.51
CA VAL A 109 -4.54 14.66 7.13
C VAL A 109 -3.20 14.53 7.85
N LEU A 110 -3.23 14.34 9.16
CA LEU A 110 -2.02 14.24 9.96
C LEU A 110 -1.18 13.02 9.59
N GLY A 111 -1.79 11.88 9.31
CA GLY A 111 -1.05 10.70 8.86
C GLY A 111 -0.38 10.89 7.50
N LYS A 112 -1.00 11.64 6.58
CA LYS A 112 -0.42 11.97 5.27
C LYS A 112 0.75 12.95 5.41
N VAL A 113 0.57 13.99 6.22
CA VAL A 113 1.62 14.98 6.53
C VAL A 113 2.80 14.30 7.24
N PHE A 114 2.52 13.49 8.26
CA PHE A 114 3.51 12.67 8.95
C PHE A 114 4.32 11.83 7.96
N PHE A 115 3.67 10.98 7.18
CA PHE A 115 4.36 10.05 6.29
C PHE A 115 5.21 10.77 5.26
N GLY A 116 4.69 11.82 4.62
CA GLY A 116 5.44 12.61 3.65
C GLY A 116 6.61 13.37 4.28
N SER A 117 6.43 13.92 5.48
CA SER A 117 7.48 14.63 6.21
C SER A 117 8.63 13.71 6.63
N GLU A 118 8.33 12.47 7.04
CA GLU A 118 9.35 11.48 7.40
C GLU A 118 10.11 10.98 6.17
N LEU A 119 9.43 10.84 5.02
CA LEU A 119 10.08 10.54 3.74
C LEU A 119 11.02 11.68 3.31
N PHE A 120 10.58 12.93 3.47
CA PHE A 120 11.40 14.11 3.22
C PHE A 120 12.65 14.14 4.12
N LYS A 121 12.47 13.87 5.42
CA LYS A 121 13.56 13.71 6.40
C LYS A 121 14.43 12.46 6.17
N LYS A 122 14.16 11.69 5.12
CA LYS A 122 14.89 10.47 4.75
C LYS A 122 14.88 9.38 5.83
N ASN A 123 13.88 9.35 6.73
CA ASN A 123 13.77 8.36 7.80
C ASN A 123 13.86 6.92 7.25
N SER A 124 14.87 6.16 7.70
CA SER A 124 15.16 4.81 7.21
C SER A 124 14.04 3.82 7.53
N THR A 125 13.45 3.91 8.72
CA THR A 125 12.33 3.07 9.15
C THR A 125 11.12 3.28 8.26
N ILE A 126 10.71 4.54 8.05
CA ILE A 126 9.55 4.85 7.20
C ILE A 126 9.81 4.48 5.73
N LYS A 127 11.03 4.68 5.23
CA LYS A 127 11.42 4.21 3.89
C LYS A 127 11.33 2.70 3.74
N SER A 128 11.84 1.96 4.73
CA SER A 128 11.78 0.49 4.75
C SER A 128 10.33 0.00 4.78
N ILE A 129 9.51 0.55 5.68
CA ILE A 129 8.07 0.27 5.73
C ILE A 129 7.41 0.58 4.38
N ARG A 130 7.70 1.74 3.77
CA ARG A 130 7.15 2.12 2.47
C ARG A 130 7.49 1.10 1.39
N PHE A 131 8.74 0.64 1.35
CA PHE A 131 9.18 -0.35 0.38
C PHE A 131 8.45 -1.68 0.58
N TRP A 132 8.53 -2.26 1.77
CA TRP A 132 7.98 -3.59 2.04
C TRP A 132 6.45 -3.65 2.02
N LEU A 133 5.79 -2.58 2.48
CA LEU A 133 4.34 -2.53 2.57
C LEU A 133 3.68 -2.18 1.22
N PHE A 134 4.26 -1.24 0.47
CA PHE A 134 3.61 -0.71 -0.74
C PHE A 134 4.31 -1.06 -2.05
N GLN A 135 5.65 -1.11 -2.11
CA GLN A 135 6.39 -1.23 -3.38
C GLN A 135 6.77 -2.67 -3.72
N ALA A 136 7.34 -3.40 -2.76
CA ALA A 136 7.83 -4.77 -2.92
C ALA A 136 6.73 -5.74 -3.39
N PRO A 137 5.50 -5.72 -2.83
CA PRO A 137 4.45 -6.61 -3.30
C PRO A 137 4.11 -6.40 -4.79
N LYS A 138 4.07 -5.13 -5.25
CA LYS A 138 3.84 -4.81 -6.67
C LYS A 138 4.95 -5.33 -7.56
N LEU A 139 6.20 -5.09 -7.13
CA LEU A 139 7.37 -5.50 -7.88
C LEU A 139 7.42 -7.02 -8.03
N PHE A 140 7.22 -7.76 -6.94
CA PHE A 140 7.23 -9.22 -6.98
C PHE A 140 6.06 -9.80 -7.77
N LEU A 141 4.86 -9.21 -7.68
CA LEU A 141 3.72 -9.63 -8.49
C LEU A 141 3.94 -9.35 -9.99
N PHE A 142 4.49 -8.19 -10.33
CA PHE A 142 4.85 -7.88 -11.72
C PHE A 142 5.90 -8.85 -12.26
N LEU A 143 6.99 -9.08 -11.50
CA LEU A 143 8.04 -10.02 -11.89
C LEU A 143 7.51 -11.45 -12.01
N PHE A 144 6.59 -11.86 -11.13
CA PHE A 144 5.92 -13.16 -11.21
C PHE A 144 5.23 -13.36 -12.57
N TYR A 145 4.35 -12.43 -12.97
CA TYR A 145 3.65 -12.53 -14.26
C TYR A 145 4.59 -12.39 -15.46
N PHE A 146 5.57 -11.50 -15.36
CA PHE A 146 6.56 -11.30 -16.42
C PHE A 146 7.35 -12.59 -16.69
N PHE A 147 7.84 -13.26 -15.65
CA PHE A 147 8.57 -14.52 -15.83
C PHE A 147 7.67 -15.68 -16.25
N ILE A 148 6.39 -15.72 -15.85
CA ILE A 148 5.42 -16.68 -16.41
C ILE A 148 5.28 -16.49 -17.91
N LEU A 149 5.13 -15.25 -18.37
CA LEU A 149 5.02 -14.96 -19.80
C LEU A 149 6.28 -15.38 -20.56
N LEU A 150 7.47 -15.05 -20.04
CA LEU A 150 8.74 -15.50 -20.62
C LEU A 150 8.85 -17.02 -20.68
N ASN A 151 8.37 -17.71 -19.64
CA ASN A 151 8.34 -19.17 -19.61
C ASN A 151 7.45 -19.74 -20.72
N ILE A 152 6.23 -19.22 -20.86
CA ILE A 152 5.29 -19.65 -21.91
C ILE A 152 5.90 -19.43 -23.29
N ILE A 153 6.47 -18.24 -23.54
CA ILE A 153 7.15 -17.93 -24.81
C ILE A 153 8.29 -18.91 -25.05
N PHE A 154 9.13 -19.18 -24.05
CA PHE A 154 10.25 -20.09 -24.16
C PHE A 154 9.80 -21.51 -24.52
N VAL A 155 8.80 -22.05 -23.82
CA VAL A 155 8.25 -23.38 -24.08
C VAL A 155 7.67 -23.48 -25.49
N VAL A 156 6.92 -22.47 -25.92
CA VAL A 156 6.36 -22.42 -27.29
C VAL A 156 7.47 -22.40 -28.33
N VAL A 157 8.50 -21.57 -28.15
CA VAL A 157 9.64 -21.46 -29.09
C VAL A 157 10.42 -22.78 -29.17
N VAL A 158 10.73 -23.40 -28.03
CA VAL A 158 11.44 -24.69 -28.00
C VAL A 158 10.62 -25.79 -28.68
N ASN A 159 9.30 -25.82 -28.49
CA ASN A 159 8.42 -26.80 -29.14
C ASN A 159 8.30 -26.57 -30.66
N LEU A 160 8.26 -25.32 -31.12
CA LEU A 160 8.16 -24.99 -32.55
C LEU A 160 9.50 -25.13 -33.29
N LYS A 161 10.62 -24.90 -32.59
CA LYS A 161 11.96 -25.00 -33.16
C LYS A 161 12.91 -25.70 -32.18
N PRO A 162 12.89 -27.04 -32.11
CA PRO A 162 13.73 -27.79 -31.18
C PRO A 162 15.25 -27.54 -31.35
N SER A 163 15.70 -27.22 -32.56
CA SER A 163 17.11 -26.89 -32.85
C SER A 163 17.65 -25.66 -32.12
N ILE A 164 16.78 -24.84 -31.51
CA ILE A 164 17.22 -23.77 -30.61
C ILE A 164 17.95 -24.32 -29.37
N LEU A 165 17.68 -25.57 -28.97
CA LEU A 165 18.37 -26.24 -27.87
C LEU A 165 19.82 -26.62 -28.19
N ASP A 166 20.26 -26.52 -29.45
CA ASP A 166 21.67 -26.72 -29.83
C ASP A 166 22.57 -25.60 -29.29
N ASN A 167 21.99 -24.45 -28.93
CA ASN A 167 22.69 -23.38 -28.24
C ASN A 167 22.89 -23.73 -26.76
N GLU A 168 24.14 -23.74 -26.29
CA GLU A 168 24.50 -24.12 -24.92
C GLU A 168 23.75 -23.33 -23.84
N ILE A 169 23.58 -22.01 -24.03
CA ILE A 169 22.89 -21.15 -23.06
C ILE A 169 21.40 -21.53 -22.98
N ILE A 170 20.76 -21.74 -24.13
CA ILE A 170 19.34 -22.09 -24.20
C ILE A 170 19.12 -23.50 -23.65
N ASN A 171 20.05 -24.42 -23.90
CA ASN A 171 20.04 -25.75 -23.31
C ASN A 171 20.14 -25.70 -21.78
N ILE A 172 21.02 -24.86 -21.22
CA ILE A 172 21.14 -24.65 -19.77
C ILE A 172 19.82 -24.11 -19.20
N ILE A 173 19.24 -23.08 -19.83
CA ILE A 173 17.96 -22.50 -19.41
C ILE A 173 16.85 -23.57 -19.38
N ASN A 174 16.79 -24.43 -20.41
CA ASN A 174 15.82 -25.51 -20.49
C ASN A 174 16.09 -26.61 -19.45
N LYS A 175 17.33 -27.08 -19.35
CA LYS A 175 17.75 -28.17 -18.46
C LYS A 175 17.51 -27.85 -16.99
N TYR A 176 17.80 -26.62 -16.58
CA TYR A 176 17.59 -26.16 -15.20
C TYR A 176 16.25 -25.46 -14.99
N GLN A 177 15.42 -25.35 -16.04
CA GLN A 177 14.13 -24.68 -16.00
C GLN A 177 14.20 -23.28 -15.37
N LEU A 178 15.23 -22.50 -15.72
CA LEU A 178 15.52 -21.23 -15.03
C LEU A 178 14.34 -20.26 -15.10
N PHE A 179 13.67 -20.17 -16.25
CA PHE A 179 12.46 -19.36 -16.39
C PHE A 179 11.25 -19.87 -15.60
N SER A 180 11.27 -21.11 -15.12
CA SER A 180 10.21 -21.65 -14.26
C SER A 180 10.52 -21.41 -12.78
N LEU A 181 11.80 -21.32 -12.42
CA LEU A 181 12.26 -21.08 -11.05
C LEU A 181 12.04 -19.62 -10.61
N PHE A 182 12.24 -18.65 -11.50
CA PHE A 182 12.02 -17.22 -11.19
C PHE A 182 10.58 -16.88 -10.77
N PRO A 183 9.52 -17.35 -11.47
CA PRO A 183 8.14 -17.21 -11.01
C PRO A 183 7.93 -17.76 -9.61
N ILE A 184 8.48 -18.94 -9.30
CA ILE A 184 8.33 -19.55 -7.98
C ILE A 184 8.93 -18.65 -6.89
N LEU A 185 10.16 -18.17 -7.10
CA LEU A 185 10.83 -17.26 -6.17
C LEU A 185 10.04 -15.96 -5.98
N MET A 186 9.60 -15.34 -7.07
CA MET A 186 8.86 -14.08 -7.00
C MET A 186 7.47 -14.26 -6.36
N GLY A 187 6.78 -15.35 -6.66
CA GLY A 187 5.51 -15.72 -6.02
C GLY A 187 5.68 -15.97 -4.52
N GLY A 188 6.74 -16.68 -4.12
CA GLY A 188 7.08 -16.88 -2.71
C GLY A 188 7.37 -15.57 -1.97
N LEU A 189 8.21 -14.71 -2.54
CA LEU A 189 8.52 -13.38 -1.98
C LEU A 189 7.28 -12.49 -1.89
N TYR A 190 6.39 -12.56 -2.88
CA TYR A 190 5.10 -11.89 -2.85
C TYR A 190 4.28 -12.36 -1.64
N LEU A 191 4.09 -13.66 -1.45
CA LEU A 191 3.37 -14.23 -0.31
C LEU A 191 3.98 -13.83 1.05
N VAL A 192 5.30 -13.79 1.15
CA VAL A 192 6.00 -13.32 2.37
C VAL A 192 5.64 -11.86 2.66
N CYS A 193 5.63 -10.98 1.64
CA CYS A 193 5.23 -9.59 1.83
C CYS A 193 3.77 -9.48 2.29
N LEU A 194 2.88 -10.31 1.74
CA LEU A 194 1.48 -10.37 2.17
C LEU A 194 1.34 -10.75 3.64
N ALA A 195 2.06 -11.78 4.07
CA ALA A 195 2.04 -12.25 5.45
C ALA A 195 2.59 -11.21 6.44
N MET A 196 3.60 -10.43 6.03
CA MET A 196 4.21 -9.39 6.87
C MET A 196 3.44 -8.07 6.89
N SER A 197 2.57 -7.83 5.91
CA SER A 197 1.83 -6.57 5.72
C SER A 197 1.09 -6.09 6.98
N PRO A 198 0.33 -6.92 7.73
CA PRO A 198 -0.38 -6.46 8.93
C PRO A 198 0.56 -5.93 10.01
N LYS A 199 1.69 -6.61 10.24
CA LYS A 199 2.69 -6.20 11.25
C LYS A 199 3.41 -4.91 10.85
N LEU A 200 3.74 -4.77 9.57
CA LEU A 200 4.32 -3.54 9.04
C LEU A 200 3.35 -2.35 9.15
N LYS A 201 2.05 -2.58 8.88
CA LYS A 201 1.01 -1.59 9.10
C LYS A 201 0.92 -1.18 10.57
N GLU A 202 0.83 -2.15 11.47
CA GLU A 202 0.74 -1.90 12.91
C GLU A 202 1.93 -1.07 13.41
N ASN A 203 3.15 -1.40 12.98
CA ASN A 203 4.34 -0.62 13.29
C ASN A 203 4.23 0.83 12.80
N LEU A 204 3.70 1.05 11.59
CA LEU A 204 3.50 2.39 11.04
C LEU A 204 2.45 3.18 11.84
N GLU A 205 1.33 2.54 12.17
CA GLU A 205 0.25 3.12 12.99
C GLU A 205 0.76 3.52 14.38
N ASN A 206 1.59 2.68 15.02
CA ASN A 206 2.17 2.93 16.35
C ASN A 206 3.19 4.09 16.31
N LEU A 207 4.07 4.11 15.30
CA LEU A 207 5.04 5.20 15.12
C LEU A 207 4.35 6.55 14.92
N TYR A 208 3.30 6.55 14.11
CA TYR A 208 2.49 7.73 13.86
C TYR A 208 1.75 8.20 15.12
N GLU A 209 1.06 7.30 15.83
CA GLU A 209 0.34 7.64 17.06
C GLU A 209 1.29 8.22 18.13
N SER A 210 2.47 7.61 18.32
CA SER A 210 3.47 8.07 19.27
C SER A 210 3.91 9.52 18.99
N LYS A 211 4.06 9.88 17.71
CA LYS A 211 4.47 11.23 17.30
C LYS A 211 3.34 12.25 17.31
N MET A 212 2.13 11.86 16.89
CA MET A 212 1.00 12.78 16.79
C MET A 212 0.28 13.01 18.11
N LYS A 213 0.31 12.06 19.05
CA LYS A 213 -0.49 12.17 20.28
C LYS A 213 -0.20 13.44 21.07
N LYS A 214 1.07 13.83 21.17
CA LYS A 214 1.47 15.08 21.83
C LYS A 214 1.01 16.30 21.02
N PHE A 215 1.31 16.29 19.72
CA PHE A 215 0.93 17.35 18.79
C PHE A 215 -0.58 17.66 18.82
N VAL A 216 -1.43 16.63 18.67
CA VAL A 216 -2.89 16.80 18.65
C VAL A 216 -3.40 17.29 20.00
N ARG A 217 -2.85 16.80 21.11
CA ARG A 217 -3.24 17.25 22.45
C ARG A 217 -2.92 18.73 22.69
N GLU A 218 -1.81 19.23 22.15
CA GLU A 218 -1.34 20.60 22.34
C GLU A 218 -2.02 21.58 21.38
N GLU A 219 -2.08 21.25 20.09
CA GLU A 219 -2.58 22.15 19.04
C GLU A 219 -4.08 22.02 18.77
N PHE A 220 -4.68 20.88 19.13
CA PHE A 220 -6.09 20.55 18.85
C PHE A 220 -6.78 19.86 20.06
N PRO A 221 -6.73 20.45 21.28
CA PRO A 221 -7.22 19.80 22.49
C PRO A 221 -8.70 19.41 22.40
N ASP A 222 -9.53 20.24 21.78
CA ASP A 222 -10.98 20.00 21.61
C ASP A 222 -11.29 18.79 20.73
N PHE A 223 -10.36 18.41 19.82
CA PHE A 223 -10.53 17.28 18.90
C PHE A 223 -9.73 16.04 19.33
N PHE A 224 -9.01 16.10 20.46
CA PHE A 224 -8.14 15.01 20.90
C PHE A 224 -8.90 13.70 21.17
N GLY A 225 -10.10 13.78 21.76
CA GLY A 225 -10.96 12.63 22.00
C GLY A 225 -11.46 11.97 20.72
N ASP A 226 -11.95 12.77 19.78
CA ASP A 226 -12.41 12.28 18.46
C ASP A 226 -11.27 11.66 17.67
N TRP A 227 -10.10 12.30 17.70
CA TRP A 227 -8.89 11.76 17.06
C TRP A 227 -8.52 10.41 17.66
N LEU A 228 -8.52 10.24 19.00
CA LEU A 228 -8.26 8.94 19.64
C LEU A 228 -9.26 7.86 19.22
N ASN A 229 -10.54 8.19 19.10
CA ASN A 229 -11.56 7.26 18.61
C ASN A 229 -11.29 6.84 17.15
N ALA A 230 -10.92 7.80 16.30
CA ALA A 230 -10.50 7.53 14.94
C ALA A 230 -9.25 6.64 14.87
N ARG A 231 -8.27 6.84 15.77
CA ARG A 231 -7.08 5.97 15.90
C ARG A 231 -7.44 4.54 16.26
N LEU A 232 -8.30 4.34 17.25
CA LEU A 232 -8.76 3.01 17.67
C LEU A 232 -9.42 2.27 16.50
N TYR A 233 -10.24 2.97 15.74
CA TYR A 233 -10.88 2.43 14.54
C TYR A 233 -9.88 2.17 13.39
N ALA A 234 -8.95 3.09 13.10
CA ALA A 234 -7.91 2.89 12.09
C ALA A 234 -7.01 1.68 12.40
N ARG A 235 -6.68 1.47 13.68
CA ARG A 235 -5.85 0.35 14.14
C ARG A 235 -6.59 -0.99 14.16
N SER A 236 -7.91 -0.99 14.40
CA SER A 236 -8.72 -2.22 14.31
C SER A 236 -8.80 -2.74 12.87
N ASN A 237 -8.70 -1.83 11.89
CA ASN A 237 -8.53 -2.17 10.50
C ASN A 237 -7.11 -2.70 10.25
N ARG A 238 -6.89 -4.01 10.37
CA ARG A 238 -5.58 -4.65 10.07
C ARG A 238 -5.23 -4.68 8.58
N PHE A 239 -6.15 -4.22 7.74
CA PHE A 239 -6.01 -4.24 6.30
C PHE A 239 -5.09 -3.13 5.81
N THR A 240 -4.09 -3.50 5.02
CA THR A 240 -3.25 -2.58 4.25
C THR A 240 -3.46 -2.87 2.77
N TYR A 241 -3.75 -1.82 2.00
CA TYR A 241 -3.96 -1.98 0.57
C TYR A 241 -2.69 -2.48 -0.09
N LEU A 242 -2.86 -3.56 -0.85
CA LEU A 242 -1.86 -3.99 -1.81
C LEU A 242 -2.26 -3.44 -3.16
N VAL A 243 -1.36 -2.66 -3.72
CA VAL A 243 -1.59 -2.06 -5.02
C VAL A 243 -1.63 -3.15 -6.09
N GLY A 244 -2.66 -3.05 -6.94
CA GLY A 244 -3.08 -4.08 -7.89
C GLY A 244 -4.59 -4.29 -7.80
N TYR A 245 -5.16 -4.07 -6.61
CA TYR A 245 -6.59 -4.27 -6.33
C TYR A 245 -7.36 -2.97 -6.10
N ASN A 246 -6.76 -1.83 -6.42
CA ASN A 246 -7.38 -0.51 -6.23
C ASN A 246 -8.77 -0.42 -6.87
N PHE A 247 -9.05 -1.21 -7.92
CA PHE A 247 -10.36 -1.30 -8.58
C PHE A 247 -11.46 -1.89 -7.68
N ILE A 248 -11.14 -2.80 -6.77
CA ILE A 248 -12.09 -3.41 -5.82
C ILE A 248 -12.57 -2.37 -4.79
N PHE A 249 -11.84 -1.27 -4.68
CA PHE A 249 -11.70 -0.54 -3.45
C PHE A 249 -11.78 0.98 -3.58
N LYS A 250 -12.11 1.47 -4.78
CA LYS A 250 -12.03 2.90 -5.14
C LYS A 250 -12.81 3.85 -4.22
N HIS A 251 -13.73 3.35 -3.40
CA HIS A 251 -14.76 4.16 -2.76
C HIS A 251 -14.62 4.37 -1.25
N ASN A 252 -13.93 3.51 -0.47
CA ASN A 252 -14.05 3.54 1.01
C ASN A 252 -12.74 3.69 1.78
N TYR A 253 -11.62 3.90 1.10
CA TYR A 253 -10.30 3.79 1.73
C TYR A 253 -9.95 4.91 2.73
N LYS A 254 -10.63 6.06 2.69
CA LYS A 254 -10.39 7.13 3.67
C LYS A 254 -10.94 6.74 5.06
N TYR A 255 -11.83 5.75 5.10
CA TYR A 255 -12.38 5.14 6.30
C TYR A 255 -11.56 3.94 6.79
N THR A 256 -10.34 3.70 6.32
CA THR A 256 -9.48 2.62 6.85
C THR A 256 -8.26 3.16 7.61
N GLY A 257 -8.28 4.46 7.92
CA GLY A 257 -7.19 5.19 8.54
C GLY A 257 -6.19 5.78 7.54
N PRO A 258 -5.22 6.57 8.02
CA PRO A 258 -4.25 7.28 7.18
C PRO A 258 -3.35 6.37 6.33
N PHE A 259 -3.10 5.14 6.81
CA PHE A 259 -2.27 4.12 6.16
C PHE A 259 -3.09 2.98 5.54
N GLY A 260 -4.40 3.20 5.42
CA GLY A 260 -5.31 2.33 4.70
C GLY A 260 -5.15 2.38 3.18
N LEU A 261 -4.40 3.35 2.62
CA LEU A 261 -3.93 3.47 1.23
C LEU A 261 -2.44 3.79 1.19
#